data_AF-A0A810DWZ9-F1
#
_entry.id   AF-A0A810DWZ9-F1
#
_cell.length_a   1.000
_cell.length_b   1.000
_cell.length_c   1.000
_cell.angle_alpha   90.00
_cell.angle_beta   90.00
_cell.angle_gamma   90.00
#
_symmetry.space_group_name_H-M   'P 1'
#
loop_
_entity.id
_entity.type
_entity.pdbx_description
1 polymer ?
#
loop_
_entity_poly.entity_id
_entity_poly.type
_entity_poly.pdbx_seq_one_letter_code
_entity_poly.pdbx_strand_id
1 'polypeptide(L)' 'MDESGRRPILNSRFVYFRAMPHIGIASYGFIDPDGAVTELGIQDVAMNEEVVDIPEEQK' A
#
# COMPACT_ATOMS: atom_id res chain seq x y z
N MET A 1 -14.83 -9.01 17.26
CA MET A 1 -13.91 -7.86 17.09
C MET A 1 -14.79 -6.69 16.73
N ASP A 2 -15.08 -5.82 17.70
CA ASP A 2 -15.83 -4.60 17.44
C ASP A 2 -14.91 -3.63 16.68
N GLU A 3 -15.18 -3.39 15.40
CA GLU A 3 -14.58 -2.28 14.67
C GLU A 3 -15.11 -0.98 15.29
N SER A 4 -14.31 -0.35 16.16
CA SER A 4 -14.58 0.99 16.67
C SER A 4 -14.19 2.01 15.60
N GLY A 5 -15.17 2.47 14.83
CA GLY A 5 -14.99 3.52 13.83
C GLY A 5 -16.11 3.57 12.80
N ARG A 6 -16.32 4.74 12.19
CA ARG A 6 -17.11 4.82 10.96
C ARG A 6 -16.14 4.67 9.79
N ARG A 7 -16.39 3.69 8.91
CA ARG A 7 -15.64 3.63 7.65
C ARG A 7 -15.86 4.94 6.89
N PRO A 8 -14.79 5.60 6.43
CA PRO A 8 -14.95 6.80 5.62
C PRO A 8 -15.76 6.44 4.37
N ILE A 9 -16.79 7.25 4.09
CA ILE A 9 -17.60 7.10 2.88
C ILE A 9 -16.78 7.69 1.74
N LEU A 10 -16.37 6.84 0.80
CA LEU A 10 -15.68 7.26 -0.41
C LEU A 10 -16.74 7.85 -1.36
N ASN A 11 -16.66 9.14 -1.66
CA ASN A 11 -17.62 9.80 -2.57
C ASN A 11 -17.29 9.54 -4.06
N SER A 12 -16.15 8.91 -4.34
CA SER A 12 -15.63 8.66 -5.68
C SER A 12 -14.68 7.47 -5.66
N ARG A 13 -14.42 6.89 -6.83
CA ARG A 13 -13.38 5.88 -7.01
C ARG A 13 -12.00 6.47 -6.76
N PHE A 14 -11.16 5.75 -6.02
CA PHE A 14 -9.77 6.09 -5.77
C PHE A 14 -8.83 5.23 -6.61
N VAL A 15 -7.69 5.80 -7.00
CA VAL A 15 -6.55 5.05 -7.51
C VAL A 15 -5.63 4.76 -6.33
N TYR A 16 -5.16 3.52 -6.21
CA TYR A 16 -4.15 3.17 -5.23
C TYR A 16 -2.85 2.72 -5.89
N PHE A 17 -1.74 2.96 -5.19
CA PHE A 17 -0.43 2.39 -5.46
C PHE A 17 0.13 1.87 -4.13
N ARG A 18 0.37 0.57 -4.03
CA ARG A 18 0.84 -0.11 -2.82
C ARG A 18 2.22 -0.69 -3.06
N ALA A 19 3.24 -0.02 -2.53
CA ALA A 19 4.61 -0.53 -2.57
C ALA A 19 4.85 -1.56 -1.44
N MET A 20 5.51 -2.65 -1.77
CA MET A 20 6.00 -3.68 -0.83
C MET A 20 7.53 -3.84 -1.00
N PRO A 21 8.31 -2.87 -0.48
CA PRO A 21 9.77 -2.86 -0.47
C PRO A 21 10.48 -4.19 -0.25
N HIS A 22 10.11 -4.87 0.84
CA HIS A 22 10.74 -6.10 1.33
C HIS A 22 10.74 -7.27 0.34
N ILE A 23 9.86 -7.22 -0.65
CA ILE A 23 9.73 -8.24 -1.70
C ILE A 23 9.84 -7.63 -3.11
N GLY A 24 10.23 -6.35 -3.22
CA GLY A 24 10.53 -5.71 -4.49
C GLY A 24 9.34 -5.58 -5.45
N ILE A 25 8.10 -5.51 -4.94
CA ILE A 25 6.90 -5.40 -5.79
C ILE A 25 6.04 -4.19 -5.39
N ALA A 26 5.29 -3.68 -6.34
CA ALA A 26 4.16 -2.79 -6.09
C ALA A 26 2.92 -3.29 -6.82
N SER A 27 1.74 -3.10 -6.23
CA SER A 27 0.47 -3.32 -6.92
C SER A 27 -0.33 -2.03 -7.01
N TYR A 28 -1.16 -1.92 -8.05
CA TYR A 28 -1.97 -0.74 -8.30
C TYR A 28 -3.34 -1.11 -8.83
N GLY A 29 -4.29 -0.22 -8.62
CA GLY A 29 -5.66 -0.45 -9.04
C GLY A 29 -6.64 0.58 -8.54
N PHE A 30 -7.90 0.17 -8.42
CA PHE A 30 -9.00 1.02 -7.99
C PHE A 30 -9.63 0.54 -6.68
N ILE A 31 -10.10 1.50 -5.88
CA ILE A 31 -11.00 1.27 -4.76
C ILE A 31 -12.30 2.02 -5.09
N ASP A 32 -13.39 1.27 -5.22
CA ASP A 32 -14.72 1.83 -5.49
C ASP A 32 -15.39 2.37 -4.22
N PRO A 33 -16.42 3.22 -4.36
CA PRO A 33 -17.13 3.83 -3.22
C PRO A 33 -17.65 2.87 -2.14
N ASP A 34 -17.97 1.64 -2.54
CA ASP A 34 -18.46 0.56 -1.67
C ASP A 34 -17.32 -0.20 -0.98
N GLY A 35 -16.06 0.15 -1.26
CA GLY A 35 -14.86 -0.51 -0.77
C GLY A 35 -14.43 -1.72 -1.59
N ALA A 36 -15.07 -2.02 -2.72
CA ALA A 36 -14.60 -3.04 -3.64
C ALA A 36 -13.23 -2.64 -4.22
N VAL A 37 -12.31 -3.61 -4.30
CA VAL A 37 -10.95 -3.39 -4.79
C VAL A 37 -10.78 -4.13 -6.10
N THR A 38 -10.33 -3.42 -7.14
CA THR A 38 -9.96 -4.00 -8.42
C THR A 38 -8.46 -3.79 -8.63
N GLU A 39 -7.68 -4.87 -8.57
CA GLU A 39 -6.26 -4.83 -8.92
C GLU A 39 -6.09 -4.83 -10.44
N LEU A 40 -5.30 -3.88 -10.96
CA LEU A 40 -5.01 -3.78 -12.39
C LEU A 40 -3.69 -4.48 -12.77
N GLY A 41 -2.75 -4.54 -11.83
CA GLY A 41 -1.49 -5.19 -12.08
C GLY A 41 -0.49 -5.05 -10.93
N ILE A 42 0.62 -5.74 -11.15
CA ILE A 42 1.79 -5.76 -10.28
C ILE A 42 2.98 -5.27 -11.12
N GLN A 43 3.85 -4.48 -10.51
CA GLN A 43 5.07 -3.98 -11.10
C GLN A 43 6.25 -4.34 -10.20
N ASP A 44 7.33 -4.83 -10.78
CA ASP A 44 8.60 -4.98 -10.08
C ASP A 44 9.17 -3.60 -9.75
N VAL A 45 9.52 -3.39 -8.49
CA VAL A 45 10.13 -2.16 -7.99
C VAL A 45 11.53 -2.51 -7.52
N ALA A 46 12.53 -2.11 -8.32
CA ALA A 46 13.90 -2.05 -7.85
C ALA A 46 13.98 -0.92 -6.82
N MET A 47 13.94 -1.26 -5.53
CA MET A 47 14.50 -0.36 -4.54
C MET A 47 16.01 -0.36 -4.79
N ASN A 48 16.53 0.75 -5.31
CA ASN A 48 17.93 1.07 -5.11
C ASN A 48 18.09 1.16 -3.60
N GLU A 49 18.61 0.11 -2.97
CA GLU A 49 18.93 0.09 -1.54
C GLU A 49 19.98 1.18 -1.27
N GLU A 50 19.55 2.41 -1.05
CA GLU A 50 20.22 3.21 -0.03
C GLU A 50 19.86 2.53 1.28
N VAL A 51 20.73 1.61 1.71
CA VAL A 51 20.75 1.11 3.08
C VAL A 51 20.88 2.34 3.96
N VAL A 52 19.76 2.79 4.53
CA VAL A 52 19.79 3.83 5.54
C VAL A 52 20.19 3.13 6.82
N ASP A 53 21.48 3.17 7.16
CA ASP A 53 21.95 2.77 8.49
C ASP A 53 21.17 3.58 9.53
N ILE A 54 20.28 2.92 10.28
CA ILE A 54 19.61 3.52 11.43
C ILE A 54 20.57 3.38 12.61
N PRO A 55 21.18 4.47 13.10
CA PRO A 55 22.05 4.38 14.26
C PRO A 55 21.21 3.89 15.45
N GLU A 56 21.65 2.80 16.08
CA GLU A 56 21.10 2.12 17.28
C GLU A 56 20.25 0.85 17.11
N GLU A 57 19.95 0.36 15.90
CA GLU A 57 19.18 -0.90 15.75
C GLU A 57 19.99 -2.18 16.10
N GLN A 58 21.32 -2.07 16.21
CA GLN A 58 22.17 -3.12 16.77
C GLN A 58 22.58 -2.78 18.21
N LYS A 59 21.66 -2.98 19.17
CA LYS A 59 21.99 -3.06 20.60
C LYS A 59 21.34 -4.29 21.22
#